data_AF-A0A271LG60-F1
#
_entry.id   AF-A0A271LG60-F1
#
_cell.length_a   1.000
_cell.length_b   1.000
_cell.length_c   1.000
_cell.angle_alpha   90.00
_cell.angle_beta   90.00
_cell.angle_gamma   90.00
#
_symmetry.space_group_name_H-M   'P 1'
#
loop_
_entity.id
_entity.type
_entity.pdbx_description
1 polymer ?
#
loop_
_entity_poly.entity_id
_entity_poly.type
_entity_poly.pdbx_seq_one_letter_code
_entity_poly.pdbx_strand_id
1 'polypeptide(L)'
;MTYRNPPTTPRKSATFDDYTLSEIRRAAATGIYDIRGAGAKRKLPHFDDLLVLGASISRYPLEGYRERCDTSVVLGSRHAKKPIELKIPITIAGMSFGSLSGPAKEALGRGATLSGTSTTTGDGGMTEEERGHSKTLVYQYLPSRYGMNPRDLRRADAIEIVIGQGAKPGGGGMLLGQKISDRVAEMRTLPKGIDQRSASRHPDWTGPDDLEIKILELREITDWEKPIYVKVGGARPYYDTALAVKSGADVVVIDGMQGGTAATQEVFIENVGQPTLACIRPAVQALQDLGMHRKVQLIVSGGIRNGADVAKALALGVDAVSIGTAALVALGDNDPRWEAEYNELGTTAGAYDDWHEGRDPAGITTQDPELMKRVDPIAAGRRLANYLKVMTLEAQTIARACGKNSLHNLEPEDLVALTIEAAAMAGVPLAGTNWIPGKNGF
;
A
#
# COMPACT_ATOMS: atom_id res chain seq x y z
N MET A 1 -32.14 -58.58 10.40
CA MET A 1 -32.04 -57.12 10.27
C MET A 1 -30.60 -56.72 10.47
N THR A 2 -29.88 -56.31 9.43
CA THR A 2 -28.53 -55.74 9.55
C THR A 2 -28.66 -54.34 10.13
N TYR A 3 -28.25 -54.18 11.39
CA TYR A 3 -28.22 -52.88 12.06
C TYR A 3 -27.15 -52.02 11.38
N ARG A 4 -27.56 -51.03 10.57
CA ARG A 4 -26.65 -50.01 10.04
C ARG A 4 -26.52 -48.92 11.10
N ASN A 5 -25.38 -48.86 11.77
CA ASN A 5 -25.04 -47.72 12.62
C ASN A 5 -25.12 -46.44 11.77
N PRO A 6 -25.75 -45.35 12.28
CA PRO A 6 -25.75 -44.08 11.58
C PRO A 6 -24.30 -43.57 11.45
N PRO A 7 -23.86 -43.15 10.25
CA PRO A 7 -22.51 -42.62 10.08
C PRO A 7 -22.38 -41.28 10.81
N THR A 8 -21.22 -41.06 11.45
CA THR A 8 -20.86 -39.75 11.98
C THR A 8 -20.40 -38.85 10.85
N THR A 9 -20.73 -37.55 10.92
CA THR A 9 -20.21 -36.56 9.97
C THR A 9 -18.70 -36.42 10.17
N PRO A 10 -17.88 -36.45 9.10
CA PRO A 10 -16.44 -36.22 9.23
C PRO A 10 -16.12 -34.86 9.87
N ARG A 11 -15.20 -34.85 10.83
CA ARG A 11 -14.69 -33.62 11.46
C ARG A 11 -13.40 -33.17 10.76
N LYS A 12 -13.40 -31.99 10.14
CA LYS A 12 -12.19 -31.39 9.55
C LYS A 12 -11.25 -30.83 10.63
N SER A 13 -9.95 -30.81 10.35
CA SER A 13 -8.94 -30.19 11.21
C SER A 13 -9.02 -28.66 11.11
N ALA A 14 -8.88 -27.97 12.24
CA ALA A 14 -8.74 -26.51 12.25
C ALA A 14 -7.32 -26.06 11.86
N THR A 15 -6.31 -26.91 12.08
CA THR A 15 -4.90 -26.64 11.76
C THR A 15 -4.56 -27.05 10.33
N PHE A 16 -5.19 -28.10 9.82
CA PHE A 16 -5.04 -28.60 8.46
C PHE A 16 -6.37 -28.41 7.73
N ASP A 17 -6.70 -27.15 7.46
CA ASP A 17 -7.88 -26.81 6.67
C ASP A 17 -7.72 -27.22 5.20
N ASP A 18 -8.78 -27.03 4.41
CA ASP A 18 -8.79 -27.48 3.01
C ASP A 18 -7.66 -26.85 2.19
N TYR A 19 -7.37 -25.56 2.43
CA TYR A 19 -6.29 -24.82 1.79
C TYR A 19 -4.90 -25.34 2.19
N THR A 20 -4.66 -25.49 3.49
CA THR A 20 -3.39 -26.01 4.01
C THR A 20 -3.12 -27.40 3.45
N LEU A 21 -4.14 -28.26 3.40
CA LEU A 21 -4.02 -29.59 2.82
C LEU A 21 -3.77 -29.57 1.30
N SER A 22 -4.39 -28.64 0.55
CA SER A 22 -4.09 -28.49 -0.88
C SER A 22 -2.67 -28.00 -1.12
N GLU A 23 -2.20 -27.04 -0.33
CA GLU A 23 -0.83 -26.53 -0.43
C GLU A 23 0.22 -27.58 -0.08
N ILE A 24 -0.01 -28.40 0.94
CA ILE A 24 0.88 -29.54 1.25
C ILE A 24 0.95 -30.50 0.06
N ARG A 25 -0.18 -30.80 -0.60
CA ARG A 25 -0.19 -31.68 -1.79
C ARG A 25 0.52 -31.04 -2.97
N ARG A 26 0.30 -29.74 -3.23
CA ARG A 26 0.99 -28.99 -4.29
C ARG A 26 2.49 -28.98 -4.04
N ALA A 27 2.93 -28.65 -2.82
CA ALA A 27 4.33 -28.63 -2.44
C ALA A 27 4.98 -30.02 -2.53
N ALA A 28 4.29 -31.08 -2.10
CA ALA A 28 4.77 -32.46 -2.22
C ALA A 28 4.92 -32.91 -3.68
N ALA A 29 4.04 -32.46 -4.57
CA ALA A 29 4.09 -32.79 -5.99
C ALA A 29 5.15 -31.99 -6.78
N THR A 30 5.38 -30.74 -6.40
CA THR A 30 6.22 -29.80 -7.18
C THR A 30 7.61 -29.57 -6.60
N GLY A 31 7.80 -29.73 -5.29
CA GLY A 31 9.06 -29.44 -4.59
C GLY A 31 9.44 -27.95 -4.54
N ILE A 32 8.53 -27.04 -4.90
CA ILE A 32 8.79 -25.60 -4.99
C ILE A 32 7.71 -24.83 -4.22
N TYR A 33 8.08 -23.71 -3.59
CA TYR A 33 7.13 -22.81 -2.93
C TYR A 33 6.12 -22.23 -3.93
N ASP A 34 4.95 -21.84 -3.43
CA ASP A 34 3.97 -21.14 -4.24
C ASP A 34 4.36 -19.66 -4.44
N ILE A 35 4.06 -19.12 -5.61
CA ILE A 35 4.21 -17.70 -5.93
C ILE A 35 2.83 -17.16 -6.19
N ARG A 36 2.48 -16.06 -5.54
CA ARG A 36 1.21 -15.37 -5.80
C ARG A 36 1.34 -13.86 -5.62
N GLY A 37 0.26 -13.17 -5.98
CA GLY A 37 0.04 -11.75 -5.76
C GLY A 37 -0.81 -11.47 -4.51
N ALA A 38 -1.39 -10.27 -4.49
CA ALA A 38 -2.12 -9.68 -3.37
C ALA A 38 -1.25 -9.51 -2.10
N GLY A 39 -1.88 -9.09 -1.00
CA GLY A 39 -1.27 -9.02 0.33
C GLY A 39 -1.70 -10.21 1.19
N ALA A 40 -1.43 -10.14 2.49
CA ALA A 40 -1.88 -11.16 3.43
C ALA A 40 -3.41 -11.35 3.37
N LYS A 41 -3.86 -12.60 3.17
CA LYS A 41 -5.27 -13.01 3.12
C LYS A 41 -5.80 -13.44 4.50
N ARG A 42 -4.91 -13.66 5.47
CA ARG A 42 -5.31 -14.06 6.82
C ARG A 42 -6.06 -12.95 7.56
N LYS A 43 -6.94 -13.34 8.48
CA LYS A 43 -7.63 -12.40 9.37
C LYS A 43 -6.63 -11.78 10.34
N LEU A 44 -6.57 -10.46 10.37
CA LEU A 44 -5.69 -9.66 11.23
C LEU A 44 -6.52 -8.56 11.88
N PRO A 45 -6.13 -8.06 13.07
CA PRO A 45 -6.68 -6.82 13.59
C PRO A 45 -6.55 -5.69 12.56
N HIS A 46 -7.66 -4.99 12.33
CA HIS A 46 -7.79 -3.99 11.27
C HIS A 46 -8.46 -2.72 11.79
N PHE A 47 -8.53 -1.68 10.97
CA PHE A 47 -9.28 -0.46 11.28
C PHE A 47 -10.75 -0.73 11.59
N ASP A 48 -11.35 -1.82 11.08
CA ASP A 48 -12.71 -2.25 11.44
C ASP A 48 -12.86 -2.55 12.94
N ASP A 49 -11.78 -2.91 13.63
CA ASP A 49 -11.77 -3.15 15.07
C ASP A 49 -11.63 -1.85 15.89
N LEU A 50 -11.63 -0.69 15.24
CA LEU A 50 -11.67 0.63 15.88
C LEU A 50 -13.00 1.33 15.62
N LEU A 51 -13.51 2.02 16.63
CA LEU A 51 -14.61 2.96 16.50
C LEU A 51 -14.13 4.39 16.70
N VAL A 52 -14.89 5.32 16.13
CA VAL A 52 -14.69 6.75 16.30
C VAL A 52 -15.71 7.28 17.30
N LEU A 53 -15.25 8.03 18.29
CA LEU A 53 -16.08 8.70 19.28
C LEU A 53 -16.65 9.99 18.68
N GLY A 54 -17.85 9.88 18.12
CA GLY A 54 -18.60 11.04 17.63
C GLY A 54 -18.95 12.03 18.75
N ALA A 55 -19.03 13.30 18.37
CA ALA A 55 -19.43 14.41 19.21
C ALA A 55 -20.90 14.28 19.67
N SER A 56 -21.20 14.80 20.86
CA SER A 56 -22.53 14.79 21.49
C SER A 56 -22.69 16.02 22.39
N ILE A 57 -22.95 15.88 23.69
CA ILE A 57 -23.01 17.05 24.60
C ILE A 57 -21.61 17.52 25.05
N SER A 58 -20.61 16.65 25.02
CA SER A 58 -19.24 16.95 25.47
C SER A 58 -18.38 17.67 24.42
N ARG A 59 -18.77 17.58 23.14
CA ARG A 59 -18.16 18.26 21.98
C ARG A 59 -19.28 18.54 20.98
N TYR A 60 -19.22 19.66 20.26
CA TYR A 60 -20.20 19.96 19.21
C TYR A 60 -19.75 19.34 17.87
N PRO A 61 -20.65 18.62 17.15
CA PRO A 61 -20.35 18.17 15.79
C PRO A 61 -20.37 19.36 14.81
N LEU A 62 -19.71 19.20 13.66
CA LEU A 62 -19.78 20.18 12.57
C LEU A 62 -20.83 19.79 11.53
N GLU A 63 -21.55 20.79 11.00
CA GLU A 63 -22.58 20.58 9.98
C GLU A 63 -21.96 20.42 8.59
N GLY A 64 -22.12 19.22 7.99
CA GLY A 64 -21.49 18.84 6.72
C GLY A 64 -21.69 19.79 5.54
N TYR A 65 -22.85 20.43 5.45
CA TYR A 65 -23.22 21.32 4.35
C TYR A 65 -22.87 22.79 4.58
N ARG A 66 -22.52 23.18 5.81
CA ARG A 66 -22.16 24.57 6.17
C ARG A 66 -20.69 24.74 6.48
N GLU A 67 -20.08 23.72 7.06
CA GLU A 67 -18.75 23.81 7.64
C GLU A 67 -17.73 23.04 6.78
N ARG A 68 -16.69 23.78 6.40
CA ARG A 68 -15.57 23.23 5.64
C ARG A 68 -14.77 22.26 6.52
N CYS A 69 -14.41 21.12 5.94
CA CYS A 69 -13.44 20.20 6.51
C CYS A 69 -12.24 20.14 5.55
N ASP A 70 -11.07 20.63 5.96
CA ASP A 70 -9.88 20.61 5.12
C ASP A 70 -9.31 19.20 4.96
N THR A 71 -8.83 18.89 3.76
CA THR A 71 -8.31 17.56 3.39
C THR A 71 -6.91 17.65 2.78
N SER A 72 -6.34 18.86 2.70
CA SER A 72 -5.06 19.05 2.04
C SER A 72 -3.91 18.48 2.88
N VAL A 73 -2.84 18.05 2.22
CA VAL A 73 -1.61 17.61 2.89
C VAL A 73 -0.41 18.10 2.11
N VAL A 74 0.63 18.52 2.83
CA VAL A 74 1.94 18.87 2.27
C VAL A 74 2.93 17.79 2.65
N LEU A 75 3.59 17.20 1.66
CA LEU A 75 4.55 16.13 1.83
C LEU A 75 5.96 16.63 1.45
N GLY A 76 6.91 16.39 2.34
CA GLY A 76 8.32 16.62 2.14
C GLY A 76 8.76 18.08 2.18
N SER A 77 8.21 18.84 3.13
CA SER A 77 8.54 20.25 3.37
C SER A 77 9.88 20.49 4.08
N ARG A 78 10.56 19.43 4.53
CA ARG A 78 11.76 19.55 5.38
C ARG A 78 12.97 20.07 4.61
N HIS A 79 13.29 19.48 3.46
CA HIS A 79 14.52 19.81 2.72
C HIS A 79 14.29 20.12 1.24
N ALA A 80 13.16 19.73 0.65
CA ALA A 80 12.88 19.97 -0.76
C ALA A 80 12.46 21.41 -1.03
N LYS A 81 12.97 22.01 -2.11
CA LYS A 81 12.55 23.36 -2.56
C LYS A 81 11.11 23.38 -3.08
N LYS A 82 10.62 22.25 -3.60
CA LYS A 82 9.24 22.08 -4.11
C LYS A 82 8.57 20.91 -3.39
N PRO A 83 8.01 21.12 -2.18
CA PRO A 83 7.23 20.09 -1.51
C PRO A 83 5.97 19.74 -2.32
N ILE A 84 5.40 18.58 -2.02
CA ILE A 84 4.24 18.05 -2.73
C ILE A 84 2.96 18.45 -2.01
N GLU A 85 2.14 19.27 -2.66
CA GLU A 85 0.82 19.65 -2.17
C GLU A 85 -0.27 18.77 -2.80
N LEU A 86 -0.99 18.03 -1.98
CA LEU A 86 -2.11 17.18 -2.41
C LEU A 86 -3.43 17.72 -1.87
N LYS A 87 -4.50 17.57 -2.64
CA LYS A 87 -5.85 17.99 -2.24
C LYS A 87 -6.50 17.04 -1.23
N ILE A 88 -6.06 15.79 -1.19
CA ILE A 88 -6.58 14.72 -0.33
C ILE A 88 -5.41 13.94 0.27
N PRO A 89 -5.52 13.37 1.49
CA PRO A 89 -4.44 12.65 2.14
C PRO A 89 -4.44 11.16 1.74
N ILE A 90 -4.72 10.89 0.46
CA ILE A 90 -4.85 9.54 -0.10
C ILE A 90 -4.01 9.48 -1.37
N THR A 91 -2.93 8.73 -1.35
CA THR A 91 -2.00 8.55 -2.48
C THR A 91 -2.18 7.18 -3.13
N ILE A 92 -1.67 7.01 -4.35
CA ILE A 92 -1.65 5.71 -5.03
C ILE A 92 -0.26 5.07 -4.87
N ALA A 93 -0.23 3.84 -4.39
CA ALA A 93 1.00 3.11 -4.10
C ALA A 93 1.78 2.76 -5.37
N GLY A 94 3.10 2.55 -5.22
CA GLY A 94 3.99 2.15 -6.31
C GLY A 94 3.66 0.76 -6.83
N MET A 95 3.20 0.68 -8.08
CA MET A 95 2.89 -0.57 -8.77
C MET A 95 3.52 -0.54 -10.16
N SER A 96 4.42 -1.49 -10.43
CA SER A 96 5.33 -1.41 -11.57
C SER A 96 4.64 -1.56 -12.92
N PHE A 97 5.10 -0.82 -13.94
CA PHE A 97 4.88 -1.24 -15.32
C PHE A 97 5.62 -2.56 -15.57
N GLY A 98 4.94 -3.56 -16.12
CA GLY A 98 5.38 -4.96 -16.13
C GLY A 98 4.48 -5.80 -15.23
N SER A 99 4.34 -5.41 -13.96
CA SER A 99 3.26 -5.95 -13.11
C SER A 99 1.89 -5.51 -13.62
N LEU A 100 1.76 -4.22 -13.94
CA LEU A 100 0.56 -3.62 -14.52
C LEU A 100 0.75 -3.34 -16.02
N SER A 101 -0.36 -3.36 -16.75
CA SER A 101 -0.42 -2.96 -18.15
C SER A 101 -0.24 -1.45 -18.35
N GLY A 102 0.17 -1.03 -19.54
CA GLY A 102 0.30 0.39 -19.89
C GLY A 102 -1.01 1.18 -19.69
N PRO A 103 -2.17 0.69 -20.19
CA PRO A 103 -3.46 1.33 -19.95
C PRO A 103 -3.83 1.45 -18.47
N ALA A 104 -3.48 0.46 -17.62
CA ALA A 104 -3.70 0.57 -16.18
C ALA A 104 -2.85 1.70 -15.57
N LYS A 105 -1.58 1.83 -15.99
CA LYS A 105 -0.68 2.92 -15.54
C LYS A 105 -1.21 4.29 -15.96
N GLU A 106 -1.73 4.41 -17.18
CA GLU A 106 -2.43 5.61 -17.64
C GLU A 106 -3.67 5.93 -16.78
N ALA A 107 -4.50 4.93 -16.51
CA ALA A 107 -5.72 5.08 -15.72
C ALA A 107 -5.44 5.59 -14.30
N LEU A 108 -4.40 5.06 -13.66
CA LEU A 108 -3.93 5.53 -12.34
C LEU A 108 -3.56 7.02 -12.40
N GLY A 109 -2.79 7.43 -13.40
CA GLY A 109 -2.38 8.83 -13.59
C GLY A 109 -3.57 9.76 -13.79
N ARG A 110 -4.51 9.38 -14.67
CA ARG A 110 -5.75 10.14 -14.90
C ARG A 110 -6.57 10.28 -13.62
N GLY A 111 -6.80 9.18 -12.90
CA GLY A 111 -7.60 9.17 -11.68
C GLY A 111 -6.97 10.01 -10.56
N ALA A 112 -5.65 9.91 -10.37
CA ALA A 112 -4.94 10.72 -9.39
C ALA A 112 -4.98 12.22 -9.71
N THR A 113 -4.76 12.59 -10.97
CA THR A 113 -4.82 13.99 -11.43
C THR A 113 -6.20 14.61 -11.21
N LEU A 114 -7.27 13.89 -11.54
CA LEU A 114 -8.64 14.34 -11.32
C LEU A 114 -8.94 14.58 -9.83
N SER A 115 -8.39 13.73 -8.96
CA SER A 115 -8.55 13.84 -7.50
C SER A 115 -7.56 14.80 -6.84
N GLY A 116 -6.59 15.34 -7.57
CA GLY A 116 -5.53 16.20 -7.04
C GLY A 116 -4.59 15.46 -6.07
N THR A 117 -4.27 14.20 -6.36
CA THR A 117 -3.33 13.38 -5.59
C THR A 117 -2.19 12.84 -6.47
N SER A 118 -1.27 12.07 -5.87
CA SER A 118 -0.10 11.50 -6.53
C SER A 118 -0.26 10.03 -6.93
N THR A 119 0.49 9.66 -7.96
CA THR A 119 0.81 8.26 -8.34
C THR A 119 2.26 7.95 -8.02
N THR A 120 2.62 6.67 -8.01
CA THR A 120 3.98 6.20 -7.81
C THR A 120 4.33 5.14 -8.86
N THR A 121 5.51 5.26 -9.50
CA THR A 121 5.87 4.44 -10.68
C THR A 121 5.93 2.94 -10.42
N GLY A 122 6.28 2.52 -9.20
CA GLY A 122 6.60 1.13 -8.91
C GLY A 122 7.99 0.72 -9.41
N ASP A 123 8.29 -0.58 -9.28
CA ASP A 123 9.57 -1.21 -9.67
C ASP A 123 9.93 -1.19 -11.18
N GLY A 124 9.15 -0.50 -12.01
CA GLY A 124 9.19 -0.66 -13.47
C GLY A 124 9.82 0.50 -14.25
N GLY A 125 10.25 1.55 -13.54
CA GLY A 125 10.64 2.82 -14.15
C GLY A 125 9.43 3.68 -14.57
N MET A 126 9.72 4.84 -15.16
CA MET A 126 8.70 5.79 -15.60
C MET A 126 8.22 5.44 -17.00
N THR A 127 6.90 5.33 -17.18
CA THR A 127 6.28 5.21 -18.51
C THR A 127 5.79 6.58 -18.97
N GLU A 128 5.79 6.82 -20.28
CA GLU A 128 5.27 8.07 -20.84
C GLU A 128 3.75 8.20 -20.62
N GLU A 129 3.03 7.09 -20.65
CA GLU A 129 1.59 7.04 -20.41
C GLU A 129 1.24 7.45 -18.97
N GLU A 130 2.00 6.98 -17.97
CA GLU A 130 1.81 7.41 -16.59
C GLU A 130 2.24 8.87 -16.39
N ARG A 131 3.45 9.23 -16.82
CA ARG A 131 3.98 10.59 -16.61
C ARG A 131 3.14 11.65 -17.31
N GLY A 132 2.65 11.37 -18.52
CA GLY A 132 1.82 12.28 -19.29
C GLY A 132 0.42 12.54 -18.70
N HIS A 133 -0.07 11.64 -17.84
CA HIS A 133 -1.40 11.74 -17.25
C HIS A 133 -1.41 12.01 -15.75
N SER A 134 -0.28 11.84 -15.07
CA SER A 134 -0.09 12.21 -13.67
C SER A 134 0.36 13.66 -13.54
N LYS A 135 -0.39 14.48 -12.80
CA LYS A 135 0.06 15.83 -12.39
C LYS A 135 1.19 15.74 -11.36
N THR A 136 1.07 14.80 -10.43
CA THR A 136 2.07 14.51 -9.40
C THR A 136 2.46 13.04 -9.50
N LEU A 137 3.73 12.74 -9.76
CA LEU A 137 4.27 11.38 -9.88
C LEU A 137 5.52 11.23 -9.02
N VAL A 138 5.50 10.24 -8.14
CA VAL A 138 6.62 9.80 -7.32
C VAL A 138 7.37 8.70 -8.07
N TYR A 139 8.68 8.87 -8.24
CA TYR A 139 9.53 7.86 -8.88
C TYR A 139 10.15 6.93 -7.85
N GLN A 140 10.02 5.61 -8.02
CA GLN A 140 10.67 4.66 -7.12
C GLN A 140 12.12 4.36 -7.51
N TYR A 141 13.02 4.55 -6.56
CA TYR A 141 14.43 4.21 -6.65
C TYR A 141 14.70 2.89 -5.93
N LEU A 142 15.01 1.85 -6.72
CA LEU A 142 14.97 0.44 -6.30
C LEU A 142 16.36 -0.15 -6.10
N PRO A 143 16.51 -1.23 -5.30
CA PRO A 143 17.76 -1.96 -5.15
C PRO A 143 18.45 -2.31 -6.48
N SER A 144 17.69 -2.80 -7.46
CA SER A 144 18.24 -3.24 -8.76
C SER A 144 18.38 -2.16 -9.83
N ARG A 145 17.94 -0.92 -9.56
CA ARG A 145 18.04 0.22 -10.49
C ARG A 145 17.37 0.01 -11.86
N TYR A 146 16.44 -0.93 -11.99
CA TYR A 146 15.71 -1.15 -13.24
C TYR A 146 15.01 0.13 -13.72
N GLY A 147 15.20 0.47 -15.00
CA GLY A 147 14.65 1.67 -15.62
C GLY A 147 15.19 2.99 -15.09
N MET A 148 16.12 2.98 -14.12
CA MET A 148 16.63 4.20 -13.50
C MET A 148 17.52 4.97 -14.47
N ASN A 149 17.15 6.21 -14.72
CA ASN A 149 17.95 7.15 -15.48
C ASN A 149 17.76 8.58 -14.92
N PRO A 150 18.78 9.46 -15.01
CA PRO A 150 18.69 10.82 -14.48
C PRO A 150 17.60 11.69 -15.13
N ARG A 151 17.21 11.40 -16.38
CA ARG A 151 16.15 12.15 -17.07
C ARG A 151 14.82 11.96 -16.35
N ASP A 152 14.46 10.73 -16.01
CA ASP A 152 13.19 10.44 -15.33
C ASP A 152 13.19 10.87 -13.87
N LEU A 153 14.32 10.78 -13.17
CA LEU A 153 14.46 11.34 -11.81
C LEU A 153 14.16 12.85 -11.76
N ARG A 154 14.62 13.61 -12.77
CA ARG A 154 14.34 15.06 -12.87
C ARG A 154 12.90 15.37 -13.29
N ARG A 155 12.27 14.47 -14.05
CA ARG A 155 10.85 14.57 -14.47
C ARG A 155 9.88 14.15 -13.38
N ALA A 156 10.33 13.47 -12.33
CA ALA A 156 9.51 13.11 -11.18
C ALA A 156 9.17 14.36 -10.35
N ASP A 157 8.14 14.25 -9.50
CA ASP A 157 7.78 15.29 -8.54
C ASP A 157 8.33 14.97 -7.14
N ALA A 158 8.55 13.69 -6.84
CA ALA A 158 9.26 13.19 -5.66
C ALA A 158 10.01 11.89 -6.01
N ILE A 159 10.96 11.49 -5.17
CA ILE A 159 11.67 10.20 -5.31
C ILE A 159 11.45 9.36 -4.06
N GLU A 160 11.02 8.12 -4.22
CA GLU A 160 10.83 7.16 -3.12
C GLU A 160 11.91 6.07 -3.19
N ILE A 161 12.82 6.07 -2.23
CA ILE A 161 13.82 5.01 -2.06
C ILE A 161 13.12 3.81 -1.41
N VAL A 162 13.09 2.67 -2.11
CA VAL A 162 12.39 1.47 -1.65
C VAL A 162 13.36 0.56 -0.91
N ILE A 163 13.29 0.57 0.42
CA ILE A 163 14.02 -0.36 1.28
C ILE A 163 13.25 -1.67 1.43
N GLY A 164 11.91 -1.59 1.46
CA GLY A 164 11.05 -2.75 1.53
C GLY A 164 9.59 -2.43 1.23
N GLN A 165 8.78 -3.48 1.11
CA GLN A 165 7.33 -3.40 0.92
C GLN A 165 6.62 -4.39 1.85
N GLY A 166 5.32 -4.16 2.08
CA GLY A 166 4.54 -4.92 3.05
C GLY A 166 4.40 -6.40 2.74
N ALA A 167 4.25 -6.78 1.47
CA ALA A 167 4.10 -8.18 1.05
C ALA A 167 5.37 -9.04 1.23
N LYS A 168 6.55 -8.41 1.31
CA LYS A 168 7.84 -9.10 1.35
C LYS A 168 8.96 -8.27 2.00
N PRO A 169 8.85 -7.87 3.28
CA PRO A 169 9.94 -7.18 3.96
C PRO A 169 11.21 -8.06 3.95
N GLY A 170 12.36 -7.51 3.53
CA GLY A 170 13.61 -8.26 3.37
C GLY A 170 13.72 -9.10 2.09
N GLY A 171 12.69 -9.12 1.24
CA GLY A 171 12.72 -9.68 -0.10
C GLY A 171 12.95 -8.63 -1.19
N GLY A 172 13.19 -9.08 -2.42
CA GLY A 172 13.30 -8.21 -3.60
C GLY A 172 12.05 -8.25 -4.49
N GLY A 173 11.88 -7.23 -5.33
CA GLY A 173 10.94 -7.24 -6.46
C GLY A 173 11.03 -8.51 -7.31
N MET A 174 9.90 -8.97 -7.85
CA MET A 174 9.83 -10.18 -8.68
C MET A 174 8.89 -9.92 -9.84
N LEU A 175 9.31 -10.32 -11.05
CA LEU A 175 8.49 -10.29 -12.25
C LEU A 175 8.82 -11.53 -13.08
N LEU A 176 7.82 -12.36 -13.35
CA LEU A 176 8.04 -13.62 -14.08
C LEU A 176 8.21 -13.38 -15.59
N GLY A 177 8.94 -14.29 -16.23
CA GLY A 177 9.35 -14.21 -17.62
C GLY A 177 8.21 -14.00 -18.61
N GLN A 178 7.05 -14.62 -18.36
CA GLN A 178 5.85 -14.43 -19.18
C GLN A 178 5.32 -12.99 -19.21
N LYS A 179 5.69 -12.17 -18.21
CA LYS A 179 5.37 -10.74 -18.14
C LYS A 179 6.55 -9.85 -18.54
N ILE A 180 7.61 -10.42 -19.09
CA ILE A 180 8.74 -9.67 -19.64
C ILE A 180 8.57 -9.62 -21.15
N SER A 181 7.68 -8.71 -21.58
CA SER A 181 7.51 -8.33 -22.98
C SER A 181 8.75 -7.59 -23.50
N ASP A 182 8.84 -7.39 -24.82
CA ASP A 182 9.99 -6.69 -25.42
C ASP A 182 10.20 -5.29 -24.81
N ARG A 183 9.10 -4.57 -24.57
CA ARG A 183 9.14 -3.25 -23.94
C ARG A 183 9.61 -3.33 -22.48
N VAL A 184 9.15 -4.32 -21.71
CA VAL A 184 9.59 -4.50 -20.31
C VAL A 184 11.08 -4.88 -20.26
N ALA A 185 11.51 -5.77 -21.14
CA ALA A 185 12.90 -6.17 -21.31
C ALA A 185 13.81 -4.95 -21.61
N GLU A 186 13.42 -4.11 -22.57
CA GLU A 186 14.15 -2.89 -22.92
C GLU A 186 14.24 -1.92 -21.74
N MET A 187 13.11 -1.60 -21.10
CA MET A 187 13.07 -0.67 -19.97
C MET A 187 13.91 -1.14 -18.77
N ARG A 188 14.00 -2.46 -18.54
CA ARG A 188 14.74 -3.03 -17.40
C ARG A 188 16.15 -3.50 -17.77
N THR A 189 16.56 -3.40 -19.03
CA THR A 189 17.83 -3.97 -19.53
C THR A 189 17.94 -5.46 -19.19
N LEU A 190 16.87 -6.23 -19.45
CA LEU A 190 16.76 -7.65 -19.16
C LEU A 190 16.55 -8.47 -20.44
N PRO A 191 16.98 -9.73 -20.49
CA PRO A 191 16.57 -10.64 -21.55
C PRO A 191 15.07 -10.95 -21.46
N LYS A 192 14.40 -10.97 -22.63
CA LYS A 192 12.98 -11.33 -22.75
C LYS A 192 12.72 -12.73 -22.19
N GLY A 193 11.61 -12.90 -21.49
CA GLY A 193 11.16 -14.23 -21.06
C GLY A 193 11.89 -14.82 -19.84
N ILE A 194 12.84 -14.10 -19.24
CA ILE A 194 13.64 -14.60 -18.11
C ILE A 194 13.18 -13.97 -16.81
N ASP A 195 12.72 -14.80 -15.86
CA ASP A 195 12.31 -14.36 -14.53
C ASP A 195 13.29 -13.35 -13.91
N GLN A 196 12.75 -12.19 -13.54
CA GLN A 196 13.48 -11.17 -12.83
C GLN A 196 13.30 -11.36 -11.32
N ARG A 197 14.43 -11.38 -10.62
CA ARG A 197 14.51 -11.25 -9.16
C ARG A 197 15.38 -10.05 -8.82
N SER A 198 14.81 -9.04 -8.19
CA SER A 198 15.56 -7.89 -7.71
C SER A 198 16.41 -8.28 -6.49
N ALA A 199 17.50 -7.55 -6.28
CA ALA A 199 18.28 -7.67 -5.05
C ALA A 199 17.43 -7.24 -3.84
N SER A 200 17.60 -7.92 -2.70
CA SER A 200 16.94 -7.54 -1.44
C SER A 200 17.57 -6.33 -0.74
N ARG A 201 18.74 -5.88 -1.22
CA ARG A 201 19.48 -4.75 -0.66
C ARG A 201 20.01 -3.89 -1.79
N HIS A 202 20.08 -2.58 -1.56
CA HIS A 202 20.80 -1.71 -2.47
C HIS A 202 22.30 -2.08 -2.45
N PRO A 203 22.93 -2.20 -3.63
CA PRO A 203 24.30 -2.71 -3.73
C PRO A 203 25.37 -1.68 -3.30
N ASP A 204 24.99 -0.40 -3.27
CA ASP A 204 25.87 0.76 -3.11
C ASP A 204 25.79 1.40 -1.71
N TRP A 205 25.00 0.83 -0.79
CA TRP A 205 24.95 1.26 0.61
C TRP A 205 24.55 0.11 1.54
N THR A 206 25.03 0.12 2.77
CA THR A 206 24.83 -0.98 3.73
C THR A 206 24.08 -0.59 4.99
N GLY A 207 24.02 0.71 5.29
CA GLY A 207 23.38 1.22 6.49
C GLY A 207 22.90 2.66 6.34
N PRO A 208 22.37 3.25 7.44
CA PRO A 208 21.78 4.58 7.43
C PRO A 208 22.78 5.71 7.14
N ASP A 209 24.07 5.56 7.48
CA ASP A 209 25.11 6.54 7.11
C ASP A 209 25.33 6.57 5.59
N ASP A 210 25.40 5.41 4.95
CA ASP A 210 25.52 5.33 3.50
C ASP A 210 24.23 5.78 2.79
N LEU A 211 23.05 5.51 3.39
CA LEU A 211 21.76 5.97 2.86
C LEU A 211 21.67 7.50 2.86
N GLU A 212 22.24 8.18 3.86
CA GLU A 212 22.33 9.64 3.90
C GLU A 212 23.09 10.17 2.69
N ILE A 213 24.25 9.58 2.37
CA ILE A 213 25.04 9.93 1.17
C ILE A 213 24.21 9.71 -0.09
N LYS A 214 23.47 8.60 -0.18
CA LYS A 214 22.61 8.34 -1.35
C LYS A 214 21.47 9.35 -1.47
N ILE A 215 20.86 9.76 -0.37
CA ILE A 215 19.83 10.80 -0.34
C ILE A 215 20.42 12.13 -0.82
N LEU A 216 21.62 12.50 -0.37
CA LEU A 216 22.32 13.69 -0.85
C LEU A 216 22.58 13.63 -2.36
N GLU A 217 23.05 12.50 -2.88
CA GLU A 217 23.25 12.33 -4.34
C GLU A 217 21.96 12.55 -5.14
N LEU A 218 20.83 11.99 -4.69
CA LEU A 218 19.53 12.18 -5.35
C LEU A 218 19.05 13.64 -5.29
N ARG A 219 19.34 14.34 -4.18
CA ARG A 219 19.06 15.77 -4.07
C ARG A 219 19.90 16.57 -5.06
N GLU A 220 21.19 16.30 -5.17
CA GLU A 220 22.07 16.96 -6.15
C GLU A 220 21.61 16.70 -7.59
N ILE A 221 21.26 15.46 -7.94
CA ILE A 221 20.76 15.11 -9.29
C ILE A 221 19.51 15.92 -9.67
N THR A 222 18.69 16.27 -8.67
CA THR A 222 17.40 16.95 -8.83
C THR A 222 17.42 18.42 -8.40
N ASP A 223 18.60 19.02 -8.26
CA ASP A 223 18.80 20.42 -7.86
C ASP A 223 18.08 20.80 -6.56
N TRP A 224 17.93 19.84 -5.65
CA TRP A 224 17.20 19.93 -4.39
C TRP A 224 15.70 20.26 -4.56
N GLU A 225 15.15 20.09 -5.76
CA GLU A 225 13.74 20.41 -6.00
C GLU A 225 12.79 19.38 -5.41
N LYS A 226 13.16 18.09 -5.44
CA LYS A 226 12.24 16.98 -5.19
C LYS A 226 12.40 16.46 -3.76
N PRO A 227 11.30 16.18 -3.02
CA PRO A 227 11.39 15.51 -1.74
C PRO A 227 11.78 14.04 -1.91
N ILE A 228 12.52 13.54 -0.92
CA ILE A 228 13.00 12.16 -0.88
C ILE A 228 12.23 11.37 0.18
N TYR A 229 11.50 10.35 -0.27
CA TYR A 229 10.75 9.45 0.59
C TYR A 229 11.60 8.21 0.85
N VAL A 230 11.45 7.62 2.04
CA VAL A 230 12.04 6.33 2.37
C VAL A 230 10.91 5.36 2.71
N LYS A 231 10.74 4.35 1.86
CA LYS A 231 9.71 3.32 2.03
C LYS A 231 10.27 2.07 2.69
N VAL A 232 9.66 1.65 3.78
CA VAL A 232 10.03 0.48 4.57
C VAL A 232 8.84 -0.48 4.72
N GLY A 233 9.12 -1.79 4.75
CA GLY A 233 8.12 -2.78 5.13
C GLY A 233 7.91 -2.74 6.64
N GLY A 234 6.68 -2.97 7.10
CA GLY A 234 6.30 -2.96 8.51
C GLY A 234 6.94 -4.10 9.31
N ALA A 235 8.23 -3.99 9.63
CA ALA A 235 8.98 -5.01 10.36
C ALA A 235 9.45 -4.48 11.72
N ARG A 236 10.20 -3.36 11.73
CA ARG A 236 10.66 -2.68 12.94
C ARG A 236 10.28 -1.20 12.90
N PRO A 237 8.97 -0.87 12.86
CA PRO A 237 8.46 0.46 12.51
C PRO A 237 9.08 1.61 13.30
N TYR A 238 9.36 1.45 14.60
CA TYR A 238 10.05 2.48 15.38
C TYR A 238 11.47 2.75 14.86
N TYR A 239 12.30 1.71 14.78
CA TYR A 239 13.70 1.82 14.40
C TYR A 239 13.86 2.20 12.94
N ASP A 240 13.08 1.60 12.05
CA ASP A 240 13.13 1.87 10.61
C ASP A 240 12.75 3.34 10.32
N THR A 241 11.75 3.87 11.03
CA THR A 241 11.39 5.30 10.95
C THR A 241 12.50 6.20 11.48
N ALA A 242 13.05 5.88 12.65
CA ALA A 242 14.13 6.67 13.24
C ALA A 242 15.37 6.72 12.32
N LEU A 243 15.74 5.60 11.72
CA LEU A 243 16.85 5.51 10.78
C LEU A 243 16.57 6.25 9.46
N ALA A 244 15.35 6.18 8.94
CA ALA A 244 14.96 6.96 7.76
C ALA A 244 15.07 8.47 8.01
N VAL A 245 14.56 8.94 9.15
CA VAL A 245 14.65 10.35 9.57
C VAL A 245 16.10 10.80 9.72
N LYS A 246 16.93 9.97 10.37
CA LYS A 246 18.37 10.19 10.55
C LYS A 246 19.10 10.27 9.21
N SER A 247 18.70 9.48 8.23
CA SER A 247 19.30 9.47 6.89
C SER A 247 18.86 10.68 6.02
N GLY A 248 17.95 11.54 6.50
CA GLY A 248 17.53 12.73 5.78
C GLY A 248 16.26 12.57 4.94
N ALA A 249 15.41 11.59 5.27
CA ALA A 249 14.09 11.45 4.66
C ALA A 249 13.22 12.71 4.88
N ASP A 250 12.54 13.13 3.82
CA ASP A 250 11.49 14.15 3.84
C ASP A 250 10.14 13.55 4.23
N VAL A 251 9.92 12.28 3.84
CA VAL A 251 8.71 11.50 4.13
C VAL A 251 9.12 10.06 4.43
N VAL A 252 8.48 9.43 5.41
CA VAL A 252 8.60 8.00 5.68
C VAL A 252 7.34 7.29 5.22
N VAL A 253 7.48 6.22 4.45
CA VAL A 253 6.36 5.38 4.01
C VAL A 253 6.46 4.01 4.67
N ILE A 254 5.45 3.62 5.44
CA ILE A 254 5.41 2.32 6.10
C ILE A 254 4.32 1.47 5.47
N ASP A 255 4.69 0.25 5.07
CA ASP A 255 3.81 -0.67 4.36
C ASP A 255 3.59 -1.93 5.20
N GLY A 256 2.40 -2.08 5.77
CA GLY A 256 2.03 -3.24 6.59
C GLY A 256 1.83 -4.49 5.74
N MET A 257 1.78 -5.67 6.37
CA MET A 257 1.73 -6.96 5.66
C MET A 257 0.53 -7.16 4.73
N GLN A 258 -0.53 -6.38 4.91
CA GLN A 258 -1.67 -6.33 3.98
C GLN A 258 -1.34 -5.58 2.65
N GLY A 259 -0.15 -5.02 2.51
CA GLY A 259 0.37 -4.43 1.29
C GLY A 259 0.46 -5.47 0.17
N GLY A 260 0.02 -5.11 -1.03
CA GLY A 260 -0.02 -6.03 -2.16
C GLY A 260 1.33 -6.21 -2.86
N THR A 261 1.44 -7.29 -3.63
CA THR A 261 2.48 -7.51 -4.64
C THR A 261 1.88 -8.19 -5.86
N ALA A 262 2.53 -8.07 -7.02
CA ALA A 262 2.18 -8.87 -8.19
C ALA A 262 2.73 -10.30 -8.10
N ALA A 263 3.88 -10.45 -7.46
CA ALA A 263 4.57 -11.73 -7.33
C ALA A 263 5.50 -11.70 -6.11
N THR A 264 5.34 -12.68 -5.24
CA THR A 264 6.38 -13.15 -4.31
C THR A 264 5.99 -14.53 -3.79
N GLN A 265 6.89 -15.17 -3.06
CA GLN A 265 6.59 -16.43 -2.39
C GLN A 265 5.46 -16.24 -1.38
N GLU A 266 4.45 -17.11 -1.39
CA GLU A 266 3.33 -17.04 -0.44
C GLU A 266 3.82 -16.99 1.02
N VAL A 267 4.86 -17.76 1.34
CA VAL A 267 5.43 -17.81 2.70
C VAL A 267 5.88 -16.43 3.20
N PHE A 268 6.35 -15.54 2.30
CA PHE A 268 6.69 -14.16 2.64
C PHE A 268 5.43 -13.35 2.99
N ILE A 269 4.40 -13.43 2.14
CA ILE A 269 3.17 -12.66 2.28
C ILE A 269 2.48 -12.94 3.62
N GLU A 270 2.40 -14.21 4.01
CA GLU A 270 1.63 -14.61 5.20
C GLU A 270 2.44 -14.55 6.50
N ASN A 271 3.78 -14.55 6.46
CA ASN A 271 4.61 -14.75 7.66
C ASN A 271 5.67 -13.69 7.92
N VAL A 272 5.88 -12.72 7.02
CA VAL A 272 6.95 -11.72 7.17
C VAL A 272 6.37 -10.31 7.24
N GLY A 273 6.63 -9.61 8.35
CA GLY A 273 6.11 -8.27 8.62
C GLY A 273 5.02 -8.26 9.69
N GLN A 274 4.48 -7.07 9.93
CA GLN A 274 3.45 -6.80 10.93
C GLN A 274 2.18 -6.24 10.26
N PRO A 275 1.01 -6.42 10.89
CA PRO A 275 -0.22 -5.76 10.45
C PRO A 275 -0.04 -4.24 10.39
N THR A 276 -0.68 -3.59 9.42
CA THR A 276 -0.65 -2.13 9.25
C THR A 276 -0.98 -1.40 10.55
N LEU A 277 -1.99 -1.87 11.29
CA LEU A 277 -2.43 -1.24 12.53
C LEU A 277 -1.32 -1.20 13.60
N ALA A 278 -0.53 -2.27 13.73
CA ALA A 278 0.58 -2.37 14.68
C ALA A 278 1.78 -1.49 14.30
N CYS A 279 1.87 -1.08 13.05
CA CYS A 279 3.00 -0.29 12.55
C CYS A 279 2.87 1.21 12.84
N ILE A 280 1.65 1.73 12.98
CA ILE A 280 1.39 3.18 12.99
C ILE A 280 1.96 3.82 14.25
N ARG A 281 1.55 3.37 15.45
CA ARG A 281 1.93 4.03 16.70
C ARG A 281 3.43 3.97 17.00
N PRO A 282 4.16 2.86 16.78
CA PRO A 282 5.60 2.86 16.95
C PRO A 282 6.32 3.85 16.02
N ALA A 283 5.86 4.01 14.79
CA ALA A 283 6.43 4.98 13.85
C ALA A 283 6.14 6.44 14.26
N VAL A 284 4.90 6.73 14.67
CA VAL A 284 4.52 8.03 15.22
C VAL A 284 5.34 8.34 16.48
N GLN A 285 5.55 7.35 17.35
CA GLN A 285 6.39 7.51 18.54
C GLN A 285 7.84 7.84 18.17
N ALA A 286 8.44 7.16 17.19
CA ALA A 286 9.78 7.48 16.73
C ALA A 286 9.90 8.93 16.22
N LEU A 287 8.90 9.39 15.45
CA LEU A 287 8.84 10.79 15.00
C LEU A 287 8.70 11.77 16.17
N GLN A 288 7.91 11.42 17.19
CA GLN A 288 7.72 12.25 18.39
C GLN A 288 9.00 12.34 19.22
N ASP A 289 9.65 11.20 19.49
CA ASP A 289 10.90 11.12 20.27
C ASP A 289 12.04 11.91 19.61
N LEU A 290 12.08 11.93 18.28
CA LEU A 290 13.06 12.71 17.50
C LEU A 290 12.67 14.19 17.33
N GLY A 291 11.51 14.62 17.82
CA GLY A 291 11.00 15.99 17.61
C GLY A 291 10.69 16.31 16.14
N MET A 292 10.40 15.27 15.35
CA MET A 292 10.16 15.30 13.89
C MET A 292 8.71 15.03 13.50
N HIS A 293 7.83 14.74 14.46
CA HIS A 293 6.39 14.59 14.20
C HIS A 293 5.83 15.83 13.49
N ARG A 294 5.15 15.62 12.36
CA ARG A 294 4.63 16.65 11.43
C ARG A 294 5.70 17.50 10.71
N LYS A 295 7.01 17.29 10.97
CA LYS A 295 8.11 17.86 10.17
C LYS A 295 8.60 16.90 9.09
N VAL A 296 8.69 15.61 9.42
CA VAL A 296 8.80 14.50 8.47
C VAL A 296 7.44 13.84 8.42
N GLN A 297 6.81 13.82 7.25
CA GLN A 297 5.46 13.26 7.11
C GLN A 297 5.51 11.73 7.10
N LEU A 298 4.48 11.12 7.70
CA LEU A 298 4.29 9.68 7.72
C LEU A 298 3.17 9.30 6.75
N ILE A 299 3.50 8.43 5.80
CA ILE A 299 2.53 7.74 4.96
C ILE A 299 2.42 6.29 5.41
N VAL A 300 1.19 5.76 5.53
CA VAL A 300 0.99 4.33 5.79
C VAL A 300 0.22 3.67 4.66
N SER A 301 0.55 2.41 4.40
CA SER A 301 -0.02 1.59 3.35
C SER A 301 -0.20 0.15 3.82
N GLY A 302 -0.99 -0.61 3.07
CA GLY A 302 -1.38 -1.98 3.39
C GLY A 302 -2.80 -2.07 3.93
N GLY A 303 -3.71 -2.62 3.11
CA GLY A 303 -5.08 -2.92 3.53
C GLY A 303 -6.00 -1.70 3.79
N ILE A 304 -5.72 -0.52 3.24
CA ILE A 304 -6.61 0.65 3.32
C ILE A 304 -7.69 0.56 2.23
N ARG A 305 -8.98 0.65 2.61
CA ARG A 305 -10.10 0.31 1.71
C ARG A 305 -11.19 1.36 1.59
N ASN A 306 -11.35 2.26 2.56
CA ASN A 306 -12.45 3.24 2.57
C ASN A 306 -12.07 4.49 3.37
N GLY A 307 -12.96 5.49 3.43
CA GLY A 307 -12.69 6.72 4.17
C GLY A 307 -12.67 6.56 5.69
N ALA A 308 -13.28 5.51 6.23
CA ALA A 308 -13.16 5.19 7.66
C ALA A 308 -11.74 4.73 8.01
N ASP A 309 -11.14 3.86 7.19
CA ASP A 309 -9.74 3.47 7.32
C ASP A 309 -8.82 4.70 7.25
N VAL A 310 -9.08 5.63 6.32
CA VAL A 310 -8.34 6.90 6.18
C VAL A 310 -8.43 7.74 7.46
N ALA A 311 -9.65 8.02 7.93
CA ALA A 311 -9.87 8.85 9.12
C ALA A 311 -9.21 8.25 10.36
N LYS A 312 -9.35 6.93 10.56
CA LYS A 312 -8.72 6.22 11.68
C LYS A 312 -7.18 6.24 11.58
N ALA A 313 -6.61 6.07 10.39
CA ALA A 313 -5.16 6.19 10.21
C ALA A 313 -4.66 7.60 10.55
N LEU A 314 -5.33 8.65 10.06
CA LEU A 314 -4.96 10.04 10.37
C LEU A 314 -5.09 10.34 11.87
N ALA A 315 -6.17 9.89 12.50
CA ALA A 315 -6.38 9.98 13.95
C ALA A 315 -5.23 9.33 14.74
N LEU A 316 -4.69 8.20 14.27
CA LEU A 316 -3.54 7.54 14.90
C LEU A 316 -2.20 8.29 14.71
N GLY A 317 -2.18 9.40 13.98
CA GLY A 317 -1.02 10.29 13.83
C GLY A 317 -0.34 10.24 12.45
N VAL A 318 -0.97 9.62 11.47
CA VAL A 318 -0.50 9.56 10.08
C VAL A 318 -0.78 10.90 9.36
N ASP A 319 0.02 11.26 8.35
CA ASP A 319 -0.21 12.46 7.51
C ASP A 319 -0.97 12.15 6.22
N ALA A 320 -0.72 10.98 5.60
CA ALA A 320 -1.47 10.48 4.45
C ALA A 320 -1.48 8.95 4.41
N VAL A 321 -2.41 8.36 3.66
CA VAL A 321 -2.42 6.92 3.39
C VAL A 321 -2.07 6.65 1.93
N SER A 322 -1.66 5.42 1.61
CA SER A 322 -1.49 4.97 0.22
C SER A 322 -2.28 3.69 -0.06
N ILE A 323 -2.97 3.66 -1.20
CA ILE A 323 -3.80 2.54 -1.66
C ILE A 323 -3.18 1.88 -2.90
N GLY A 324 -3.14 0.55 -2.90
CA GLY A 324 -2.70 -0.27 -4.04
C GLY A 324 -3.84 -1.12 -4.57
N THR A 325 -4.10 -2.26 -3.91
CA THR A 325 -5.19 -3.20 -4.28
C THR A 325 -6.54 -2.52 -4.43
N ALA A 326 -6.91 -1.62 -3.50
CA ALA A 326 -8.19 -0.93 -3.58
C ALA A 326 -8.29 0.00 -4.82
N ALA A 327 -7.16 0.58 -5.26
CA ALA A 327 -7.11 1.32 -6.50
C ALA A 327 -7.27 0.39 -7.71
N LEU A 328 -6.64 -0.79 -7.72
CA LEU A 328 -6.80 -1.78 -8.79
C LEU A 328 -8.25 -2.27 -8.91
N VAL A 329 -8.90 -2.58 -7.77
CA VAL A 329 -10.32 -2.95 -7.74
C VAL A 329 -11.19 -1.81 -8.27
N ALA A 330 -10.89 -0.55 -7.93
CA ALA A 330 -11.61 0.60 -8.50
C ALA A 330 -11.40 0.76 -10.02
N LEU A 331 -10.25 0.35 -10.56
CA LEU A 331 -10.05 0.25 -12.01
C LEU A 331 -10.86 -0.88 -12.64
N GLY A 332 -11.21 -1.93 -11.88
CA GLY A 332 -11.99 -3.08 -12.32
C GLY A 332 -11.26 -4.42 -12.24
N ASP A 333 -10.18 -4.50 -11.47
CA ASP A 333 -9.51 -5.77 -11.14
C ASP A 333 -10.44 -6.63 -10.27
N ASN A 334 -10.40 -7.95 -10.45
CA ASN A 334 -11.25 -8.88 -9.71
C ASN A 334 -12.77 -8.60 -9.83
N ASP A 335 -13.21 -7.90 -10.88
CA ASP A 335 -14.62 -7.53 -11.09
C ASP A 335 -15.49 -8.75 -11.51
N PRO A 336 -16.66 -8.97 -10.89
CA PRO A 336 -17.57 -10.07 -11.22
C PRO A 336 -18.03 -10.15 -12.68
N ARG A 337 -17.90 -9.07 -13.46
CA ARG A 337 -18.18 -9.11 -14.91
C ARG A 337 -17.29 -10.08 -15.68
N TRP A 338 -16.16 -10.49 -15.12
CA TRP A 338 -15.22 -11.46 -15.68
C TRP A 338 -15.29 -12.84 -14.99
N GLU A 339 -16.38 -13.13 -14.28
CA GLU A 339 -16.54 -14.37 -13.50
C GLU A 339 -16.36 -15.63 -14.35
N ALA A 340 -16.84 -15.64 -15.60
CA ALA A 340 -16.68 -16.77 -16.50
C ALA A 340 -15.20 -17.06 -16.79
N GLU A 341 -14.42 -16.03 -17.13
CA GLU A 341 -12.99 -16.17 -17.40
C GLU A 341 -12.19 -16.51 -16.14
N TYR A 342 -12.57 -15.99 -14.97
CA TYR A 342 -11.95 -16.39 -13.70
C TYR A 342 -12.16 -17.87 -13.40
N ASN A 343 -13.37 -18.40 -13.66
CA ASN A 343 -13.66 -19.82 -13.49
C ASN A 343 -12.85 -20.70 -14.47
N GLU A 344 -12.61 -20.23 -15.70
CA GLU A 344 -11.71 -20.90 -16.65
C GLU A 344 -10.26 -20.97 -16.16
N LEU A 345 -9.83 -19.99 -15.36
CA LEU A 345 -8.53 -19.98 -14.69
C LEU A 345 -8.50 -20.80 -13.39
N GLY A 346 -9.63 -21.39 -12.98
CA GLY A 346 -9.73 -22.18 -11.75
C GLY A 346 -9.89 -21.33 -10.47
N THR A 347 -10.33 -20.09 -10.60
CA THR A 347 -10.59 -19.16 -9.48
C THR A 347 -11.96 -18.48 -9.62
N THR A 348 -12.23 -17.43 -8.84
CA THR A 348 -13.47 -16.64 -8.89
C THR A 348 -13.16 -15.16 -8.67
N ALA A 349 -14.06 -14.27 -9.09
CA ALA A 349 -13.92 -12.84 -8.87
C ALA A 349 -13.73 -12.52 -7.37
N GLY A 350 -12.78 -11.65 -7.07
CA GLY A 350 -12.40 -11.30 -5.70
C GLY A 350 -11.36 -12.23 -5.07
N ALA A 351 -11.07 -13.39 -5.68
CA ALA A 351 -10.07 -14.35 -5.20
C ALA A 351 -8.81 -14.43 -6.07
N TYR A 352 -8.85 -13.92 -7.31
CA TYR A 352 -7.72 -14.00 -8.25
C TYR A 352 -6.51 -13.24 -7.73
N ASP A 353 -5.43 -13.99 -7.47
CA ASP A 353 -4.13 -13.51 -7.03
C ASP A 353 -2.97 -14.09 -7.84
N ASP A 354 -3.23 -14.85 -8.90
CA ASP A 354 -2.22 -15.33 -9.84
C ASP A 354 -1.77 -14.23 -10.83
N TRP A 355 -1.68 -12.99 -10.35
CA TRP A 355 -1.23 -11.81 -11.12
C TRP A 355 0.17 -11.98 -11.74
N HIS A 356 0.97 -12.90 -11.20
CA HIS A 356 2.28 -13.27 -11.71
C HIS A 356 2.20 -14.02 -13.04
N GLU A 357 1.09 -14.69 -13.33
CA GLU A 357 0.82 -15.41 -14.57
C GLU A 357 0.56 -14.49 -15.76
N GLY A 358 0.09 -13.27 -15.49
CA GLY A 358 -0.22 -12.30 -16.54
C GLY A 358 -1.46 -12.67 -17.35
N ARG A 359 -2.34 -13.52 -16.81
CA ARG A 359 -3.58 -13.96 -17.47
C ARG A 359 -4.83 -13.20 -17.01
N ASP A 360 -4.65 -12.07 -16.34
CA ASP A 360 -5.73 -11.26 -15.78
C ASP A 360 -6.80 -10.89 -16.83
N PRO A 361 -8.02 -11.46 -16.72
CA PRO A 361 -9.13 -11.17 -17.63
C PRO A 361 -9.51 -9.69 -17.68
N ALA A 362 -9.25 -8.93 -16.61
CA ALA A 362 -9.54 -7.51 -16.54
C ALA A 362 -8.54 -6.65 -17.35
N GLY A 363 -7.41 -7.22 -17.77
CA GLY A 363 -6.39 -6.53 -18.55
C GLY A 363 -5.50 -5.59 -17.73
N ILE A 364 -5.57 -5.64 -16.40
CA ILE A 364 -4.88 -4.70 -15.50
C ILE A 364 -3.50 -5.24 -15.13
N THR A 365 -3.42 -6.48 -14.67
CA THR A 365 -2.19 -7.14 -14.20
C THR A 365 -1.61 -8.09 -15.25
N THR A 366 -1.51 -7.64 -16.50
CA THR A 366 -1.05 -8.45 -17.65
C THR A 366 -0.06 -7.72 -18.54
N GLN A 367 0.72 -8.48 -19.32
CA GLN A 367 1.48 -7.98 -20.47
C GLN A 367 0.97 -8.50 -21.82
N ASP A 368 -0.16 -9.20 -21.84
CA ASP A 368 -0.80 -9.72 -23.06
C ASP A 368 -1.51 -8.59 -23.82
N PRO A 369 -1.15 -8.30 -25.08
CA PRO A 369 -1.76 -7.22 -25.86
C PRO A 369 -3.27 -7.32 -26.04
N GLU A 370 -3.85 -8.51 -26.13
CA GLU A 370 -5.31 -8.69 -26.29
C GLU A 370 -6.05 -8.44 -24.97
N LEU A 371 -5.49 -8.88 -23.85
CA LEU A 371 -6.06 -8.57 -22.54
C LEU A 371 -5.95 -7.07 -22.22
N MET A 372 -4.82 -6.43 -22.55
CA MET A 372 -4.63 -4.99 -22.32
C MET A 372 -5.69 -4.12 -23.00
N LYS A 373 -6.18 -4.50 -24.19
CA LYS A 373 -7.22 -3.76 -24.92
C LYS A 373 -8.54 -3.67 -24.16
N ARG A 374 -8.77 -4.55 -23.18
CA ARG A 374 -9.99 -4.56 -22.34
C ARG A 374 -10.04 -3.38 -21.35
N VAL A 375 -8.90 -2.75 -21.07
CA VAL A 375 -8.83 -1.59 -20.18
C VAL A 375 -8.99 -0.31 -21.00
N ASP A 376 -10.16 0.33 -20.87
CA ASP A 376 -10.31 1.75 -21.24
C ASP A 376 -9.72 2.62 -20.12
N PRO A 377 -8.56 3.28 -20.35
CA PRO A 377 -7.88 4.06 -19.32
C PRO A 377 -8.66 5.31 -18.90
N ILE A 378 -9.50 5.86 -19.78
CA ILE A 378 -10.31 7.05 -19.48
C ILE A 378 -11.45 6.67 -18.53
N ALA A 379 -12.20 5.61 -18.85
CA ALA A 379 -13.27 5.14 -17.99
C ALA A 379 -12.74 4.60 -16.64
N ALA A 380 -11.63 3.84 -16.67
CA ALA A 380 -11.00 3.32 -15.45
C ALA A 380 -10.47 4.45 -14.56
N GLY A 381 -9.82 5.47 -15.13
CA GLY A 381 -9.38 6.65 -14.38
C GLY A 381 -10.53 7.44 -13.76
N ARG A 382 -11.68 7.53 -14.43
CA ARG A 382 -12.91 8.13 -13.86
C ARG A 382 -13.47 7.32 -12.69
N ARG A 383 -13.49 5.98 -12.79
CA ARG A 383 -13.92 5.11 -11.67
C ARG A 383 -13.03 5.30 -10.45
N LEU A 384 -11.71 5.32 -10.65
CA LEU A 384 -10.75 5.59 -9.58
C LEU A 384 -10.94 6.98 -8.96
N ALA A 385 -11.17 8.03 -9.77
CA ALA A 385 -11.45 9.36 -9.24
C ALA A 385 -12.74 9.41 -8.40
N ASN A 386 -13.80 8.71 -8.83
CA ASN A 386 -15.02 8.57 -8.04
C ASN A 386 -14.77 7.87 -6.71
N TYR A 387 -13.99 6.78 -6.73
CA TYR A 387 -13.65 6.04 -5.51
C TYR A 387 -12.83 6.90 -4.52
N LEU A 388 -11.78 7.59 -4.99
CA LEU A 388 -10.99 8.52 -4.17
C LEU A 388 -11.85 9.65 -3.59
N LYS A 389 -12.80 10.17 -4.38
CA LYS A 389 -13.78 11.17 -3.90
C LYS A 389 -14.65 10.61 -2.78
N VAL A 390 -15.17 9.38 -2.92
CA VAL A 390 -15.99 8.74 -1.87
C VAL A 390 -15.18 8.55 -0.59
N MET A 391 -13.96 7.99 -0.68
CA MET A 391 -13.07 7.84 0.48
C MET A 391 -12.83 9.18 1.20
N THR A 392 -12.64 10.26 0.43
CA THR A 392 -12.43 11.59 0.99
C THR A 392 -13.68 12.12 1.69
N LEU A 393 -14.86 11.97 1.08
CA LEU A 393 -16.14 12.41 1.66
C LEU A 393 -16.48 11.65 2.94
N GLU A 394 -16.24 10.34 2.97
CA GLU A 394 -16.41 9.50 4.14
C GLU A 394 -15.47 9.94 5.28
N ALA A 395 -14.19 10.16 4.98
CA ALA A 395 -13.23 10.65 5.98
C ALA A 395 -13.64 12.02 6.55
N GLN A 396 -14.08 12.95 5.70
CA GLN A 396 -14.58 14.26 6.14
C GLN A 396 -15.85 14.14 6.98
N THR A 397 -16.73 13.19 6.66
CA THR A 397 -17.95 12.94 7.43
C THR A 397 -17.59 12.51 8.86
N ILE A 398 -16.60 11.64 9.00
CA ILE A 398 -16.09 11.20 10.31
C ILE A 398 -15.44 12.37 11.07
N ALA A 399 -14.55 13.13 10.42
CA ALA A 399 -13.90 14.27 11.07
C ALA A 399 -14.92 15.30 11.60
N ARG A 400 -15.93 15.64 10.80
CA ARG A 400 -17.01 16.53 11.23
C ARG A 400 -17.85 15.95 12.36
N ALA A 401 -18.10 14.63 12.33
CA ALA A 401 -18.76 13.95 13.44
C ALA A 401 -17.97 14.08 14.75
N CYS A 402 -16.64 14.20 14.71
CA CYS A 402 -15.79 14.48 15.87
C CYS A 402 -15.65 15.98 16.21
N GLY A 403 -16.36 16.87 15.50
CA GLY A 403 -16.21 18.32 15.69
C GLY A 403 -14.93 18.90 15.04
N LYS A 404 -14.30 18.18 14.11
CA LYS A 404 -13.02 18.55 13.49
C LYS A 404 -13.23 19.14 12.09
N ASN A 405 -12.67 20.33 11.87
CA ASN A 405 -12.73 21.07 10.60
C ASN A 405 -11.53 20.79 9.66
N SER A 406 -10.71 19.80 9.98
CA SER A 406 -9.63 19.27 9.14
C SER A 406 -9.43 17.80 9.46
N LEU A 407 -9.09 16.98 8.46
CA LEU A 407 -8.75 15.58 8.69
C LEU A 407 -7.53 15.43 9.60
N HIS A 408 -6.57 16.36 9.54
CA HIS A 408 -5.38 16.34 10.39
C HIS A 408 -5.63 16.81 11.83
N ASN A 409 -6.85 17.23 12.16
CA ASN A 409 -7.26 17.53 13.53
C ASN A 409 -7.85 16.31 14.26
N LEU A 410 -8.01 15.17 13.57
CA LEU A 410 -8.35 13.90 14.19
C LEU A 410 -7.18 13.41 15.05
N GLU A 411 -7.49 12.87 16.22
CA GLU A 411 -6.50 12.48 17.23
C GLU A 411 -6.79 11.09 17.81
N PRO A 412 -5.81 10.44 18.47
CA PRO A 412 -6.03 9.10 19.02
C PRO A 412 -7.13 9.04 20.08
N GLU A 413 -7.41 10.17 20.74
CA GLU A 413 -8.52 10.33 21.69
C GLU A 413 -9.91 10.26 21.05
N ASP A 414 -10.01 10.48 19.73
CA ASP A 414 -11.26 10.29 18.99
C ASP A 414 -11.54 8.80 18.72
N LEU A 415 -10.68 7.88 19.18
CA LEU A 415 -10.76 6.45 18.88
C LEU A 415 -10.89 5.57 20.13
N VAL A 416 -11.59 4.46 19.97
CA VAL A 416 -11.58 3.31 20.89
C VAL A 416 -11.49 2.01 20.10
N ALA A 417 -10.95 0.96 20.73
CA ALA A 417 -10.85 -0.37 20.13
C ALA A 417 -11.98 -1.29 20.61
N LEU A 418 -12.46 -2.17 19.72
CA LEU A 418 -13.45 -3.20 20.01
C LEU A 418 -12.82 -4.49 20.53
N THR A 419 -11.53 -4.69 20.29
CA THR A 419 -10.78 -5.89 20.66
C THR A 419 -9.52 -5.52 21.43
N ILE A 420 -9.04 -6.45 22.26
CA ILE A 420 -7.82 -6.27 23.06
C ILE A 420 -6.61 -6.15 22.14
N GLU A 421 -6.58 -6.92 21.06
CA GLU A 421 -5.52 -6.93 20.06
C GLU A 421 -5.44 -5.57 19.34
N ALA A 422 -6.58 -5.02 18.92
CA ALA A 422 -6.62 -3.71 18.30
C ALA A 422 -6.22 -2.60 19.28
N ALA A 423 -6.66 -2.68 20.55
CA ALA A 423 -6.27 -1.74 21.60
C ALA A 423 -4.74 -1.73 21.80
N ALA A 424 -4.13 -2.92 21.88
CA ALA A 424 -2.68 -3.08 22.04
C ALA A 424 -1.90 -2.55 20.83
N MET A 425 -2.34 -2.89 19.61
CA MET A 425 -1.65 -2.50 18.36
C MET A 425 -1.80 -1.00 18.06
N ALA A 426 -3.01 -0.47 18.16
CA ALA A 426 -3.33 0.92 17.85
C ALA A 426 -2.99 1.88 19.00
N GLY A 427 -2.68 1.36 20.19
CA GLY A 427 -2.37 2.16 21.36
C GLY A 427 -3.51 3.09 21.79
N VAL A 428 -4.76 2.65 21.60
CA VAL A 428 -6.00 3.34 21.99
C VAL A 428 -6.79 2.49 22.98
N PRO A 429 -7.63 3.08 23.85
CA PRO A 429 -8.33 2.32 24.89
C PRO A 429 -9.31 1.29 24.34
N LEU A 430 -9.49 0.18 25.06
CA LEU A 430 -10.61 -0.73 24.82
C LEU A 430 -11.92 0.01 25.13
N ALA A 431 -12.89 -0.10 24.23
CA ALA A 431 -14.17 0.61 24.31
C ALA A 431 -14.85 0.42 25.67
N GLY A 432 -15.32 1.53 26.25
CA GLY A 432 -15.91 1.56 27.60
C GLY A 432 -14.90 1.57 28.75
N THR A 433 -13.59 1.68 28.46
CA THR A 433 -12.54 1.70 29.48
C THR A 433 -11.45 2.75 29.15
N ASN A 434 -10.55 2.99 30.09
CA ASN A 434 -9.29 3.73 29.85
C ASN A 434 -8.08 2.78 29.67
N TRP A 435 -8.33 1.48 29.54
CA TRP A 435 -7.28 0.47 29.55
C TRP A 435 -6.71 0.26 28.16
N ILE A 436 -5.38 0.32 28.07
CA ILE A 436 -4.60 0.00 26.87
C ILE A 436 -3.66 -1.14 27.28
N PRO A 437 -3.78 -2.35 26.71
CA PRO A 437 -2.92 -3.48 27.06
C PRO A 437 -1.44 -3.13 26.92
N GLY A 438 -0.63 -3.49 27.92
CA GLY A 438 0.81 -3.20 27.93
C GLY A 438 1.18 -1.76 28.30
N LYS A 439 0.21 -0.85 28.45
CA LYS A 439 0.43 0.49 29.04
C LYS A 439 -0.10 0.54 30.48
N ASN A 440 0.62 1.24 31.33
CA ASN A 440 0.27 1.48 32.75
C ASN A 440 0.13 0.24 33.63
N GLY A 441 1.09 -0.69 33.54
CA GLY A 441 1.38 -1.73 34.53
C GLY A 441 0.17 -2.38 35.20
N PHE A 442 -0.34 -3.45 34.59
CA PHE A 442 -1.15 -4.45 35.28
C PHE A 442 -0.51 -5.83 35.08
#